data_AF-A0A9E1ZVZ9-F1
#
_entry.id   AF-A0A9E1ZVZ9-F1
#
_cell.length_a   1.000
_cell.length_b   1.000
_cell.length_c   1.000
_cell.angle_alpha   90.00
_cell.angle_beta   90.00
_cell.angle_gamma   90.00
#
_symmetry.space_group_name_H-M   'P 1'
#
loop_
_entity.id
_entity.type
_entity.pdbx_description
1 polymer ?
#
loop_
_entity_poly.entity_id
_entity_poly.type
_entity_poly.pdbx_seq_one_letter_code
_entity_poly.pdbx_strand_id
1 'polypeptide(L)'
;MTKHMVQNLTPISHLFAAHRRADDIVAITAGRRIEWATFEHDVANLAARLANTEGNRWLIAEADAYSLAVGVVAAFQADCLPMLPANLQPGHLTDLSTTAHGVISSIERPGPMPWIKTFEKDYSAVVSSLRTLDPNSVEIILHTSGTTGVPTAIYKPLRCLEAEIVSAAKILTPTPGLVNHATVPPYHIYGLIYRVLMSLSANAPFSADTISYPEELVSAIKRESGGMLISSPAFLKRALSVLDLDRLKTLLGPVMSSGGLLPPTVAAAYNAVLIHPITEIYGSTETGGIAVRTVTDADAPTPWRPLSGVKVRLDSKHDVLSIRSPMLTDESWALTNDRVNLLSDGLFELKGRADRVVKIEEKRVSLPEVEQRLTDCSTVMAARVIPLTGDDGERQILGAVIEPSEAGWDMITNRGKAGLRKVCRSALKQYLPAVVVPRKWRFVIRIPEDHRGKTSNEALVALFEKQQGRRITPIVEGRQEREDGVTIHLRLPKDLFYFDGHFEGFPILAGVVQINWAIEFAIEYFSIPSGFRRLEALKFYKVLLAGDAPRLELNYQQNTGRLNFEYGIRDTKHSSGHIIFDKPQ
;
A
#
# COMPACT_ATOMS: atom_id res chain seq x y z
N MET A 1 34.57 9.20 21.14
CA MET A 1 34.44 8.20 20.06
C MET A 1 34.68 8.89 18.73
N THR A 2 35.76 8.47 18.12
CA THR A 2 36.37 8.79 16.82
C THR A 2 35.54 9.55 15.79
N LYS A 3 36.12 10.65 15.27
CA LYS A 3 35.94 11.15 13.89
C LYS A 3 36.07 9.95 12.95
N HIS A 4 34.96 9.29 12.61
CA HIS A 4 35.00 8.18 11.67
C HIS A 4 35.27 8.73 10.28
N MET A 5 36.34 8.20 9.67
CA MET A 5 36.71 8.37 8.28
C MET A 5 35.46 8.40 7.40
N VAL A 6 35.23 9.52 6.71
CA VAL A 6 34.40 9.47 5.51
C VAL A 6 35.15 8.52 4.57
N GLN A 7 34.66 7.30 4.39
CA GLN A 7 35.20 6.40 3.38
C GLN A 7 35.15 7.14 2.04
N ASN A 8 36.22 7.04 1.24
CA ASN A 8 36.27 7.63 -0.08
C ASN A 8 35.26 6.91 -0.99
N LEU A 9 34.04 7.43 -1.06
CA LEU A 9 33.04 7.01 -2.02
C LEU A 9 33.53 7.34 -3.42
N THR A 10 33.45 6.37 -4.32
CA THR A 10 33.65 6.58 -5.75
C THR A 10 32.34 7.07 -6.37
N PRO A 11 32.29 8.27 -6.99
CA PRO A 11 31.13 8.68 -7.78
C PRO A 11 30.82 7.63 -8.86
N ILE A 12 29.54 7.36 -9.13
CA ILE A 12 29.13 6.38 -10.15
C ILE A 12 29.66 6.75 -11.54
N SER A 13 29.74 8.04 -11.82
CA SER A 13 30.36 8.63 -13.02
C SER A 13 31.83 8.23 -13.20
N HIS A 14 32.54 7.95 -12.12
CA HIS A 14 33.96 7.58 -12.10
C HIS A 14 34.18 6.11 -11.70
N LEU A 15 33.12 5.30 -11.75
CA LEU A 15 33.11 3.94 -11.21
C LEU A 15 34.24 3.06 -11.79
N PHE A 16 34.48 3.12 -13.10
CA PHE A 16 35.52 2.36 -13.82
C PHE A 16 36.88 3.07 -13.92
N ALA A 17 36.96 4.33 -13.48
CA ALA A 17 38.23 5.05 -13.37
C ALA A 17 38.90 4.84 -12.00
N ALA A 18 38.12 4.45 -10.99
CA ALA A 18 38.63 4.17 -9.66
C ALA A 18 39.40 2.85 -9.62
N HIS A 19 40.44 2.79 -8.80
CA HIS A 19 41.20 1.56 -8.60
C HIS A 19 40.38 0.56 -7.76
N ARG A 20 40.04 -0.58 -8.35
CA ARG A 20 39.42 -1.75 -7.70
C ARG A 20 40.18 -3.00 -8.05
N ARG A 21 40.19 -3.98 -7.13
CA ARG A 21 40.82 -5.27 -7.42
C ARG A 21 39.85 -6.10 -8.24
N ALA A 22 40.39 -6.90 -9.17
CA ALA A 22 39.59 -7.78 -10.01
C ALA A 22 38.72 -8.75 -9.19
N ASP A 23 39.21 -9.17 -8.02
CA ASP A 23 38.58 -10.10 -7.07
C ASP A 23 37.74 -9.42 -5.98
N ASP A 24 37.57 -8.08 -6.02
CA ASP A 24 36.64 -7.40 -5.11
C ASP A 24 35.21 -7.90 -5.37
N ILE A 25 34.46 -8.24 -4.32
CA ILE A 25 33.11 -8.77 -4.47
C ILE A 25 32.10 -7.63 -4.65
N VAL A 26 31.34 -7.67 -5.74
CA VAL A 26 30.30 -6.68 -6.09
C VAL A 26 28.93 -7.11 -5.59
N ALA A 27 28.57 -8.36 -5.82
CA ALA A 27 27.25 -8.86 -5.49
C ALA A 27 27.28 -10.34 -5.12
N ILE A 28 26.24 -10.77 -4.40
CA ILE A 28 25.94 -12.19 -4.18
C ILE A 28 24.67 -12.54 -4.95
N THR A 29 24.75 -13.44 -5.92
CA THR A 29 23.60 -13.90 -6.72
C THR A 29 23.40 -15.41 -6.60
N ALA A 30 22.24 -15.85 -6.13
CA ALA A 30 21.94 -17.25 -5.85
C ALA A 30 23.06 -17.96 -5.04
N GLY A 31 23.63 -17.26 -4.05
CA GLY A 31 24.73 -17.74 -3.20
C GLY A 31 26.13 -17.73 -3.85
N ARG A 32 26.27 -17.26 -5.10
CA ARG A 32 27.56 -17.10 -5.79
C ARG A 32 28.08 -15.68 -5.64
N ARG A 33 29.37 -15.54 -5.37
CA ARG A 33 30.07 -14.26 -5.33
C ARG A 33 30.36 -13.81 -6.76
N ILE A 34 29.97 -12.58 -7.08
CA ILE A 34 30.32 -11.92 -8.33
C ILE A 34 31.47 -10.96 -8.06
N GLU A 35 32.58 -11.22 -8.74
CA GLU A 35 33.80 -10.42 -8.68
C GLU A 35 33.70 -9.18 -9.58
N TRP A 36 34.48 -8.16 -9.26
CA TRP A 36 34.55 -6.90 -10.00
C TRP A 36 34.85 -7.12 -11.49
N ALA A 37 35.81 -7.98 -11.82
CA ALA A 37 36.13 -8.29 -13.20
C ALA A 37 34.95 -8.90 -13.98
N THR A 38 34.09 -9.68 -13.31
CA THR A 38 32.87 -10.23 -13.92
C THR A 38 31.84 -9.13 -14.15
N PHE A 39 31.65 -8.23 -13.18
CA PHE A 39 30.76 -7.09 -13.33
C PHE A 39 31.20 -6.13 -14.46
N GLU A 40 32.49 -5.82 -14.55
CA GLU A 40 33.06 -5.03 -15.64
C GLU A 40 32.79 -5.68 -17.00
N HIS A 41 33.03 -7.00 -17.10
CA HIS A 41 32.78 -7.75 -18.32
C HIS A 41 31.30 -7.72 -18.73
N ASP A 42 30.39 -7.98 -17.78
CA ASP A 42 28.95 -8.01 -18.03
C ASP A 42 28.42 -6.63 -18.49
N VAL A 43 28.88 -5.55 -17.84
CA VAL A 43 28.53 -4.17 -18.21
C VAL A 43 29.05 -3.85 -19.61
N ALA A 44 30.32 -4.16 -19.90
CA ALA A 44 30.92 -3.83 -21.18
C ALA A 44 30.32 -4.64 -22.34
N ASN A 45 29.98 -5.91 -22.11
CA ASN A 45 29.29 -6.74 -23.10
C ASN A 45 27.90 -6.19 -23.43
N LEU A 46 27.08 -5.89 -22.40
CA LEU A 46 25.75 -5.33 -22.63
C LEU A 46 25.83 -3.92 -23.27
N ALA A 47 26.78 -3.08 -22.85
CA ALA A 47 26.98 -1.76 -23.45
C ALA A 47 27.34 -1.84 -24.95
N ALA A 48 28.21 -2.79 -25.32
CA ALA A 48 28.57 -3.01 -26.73
C ALA A 48 27.36 -3.47 -27.56
N ARG A 49 26.50 -4.35 -27.01
CA ARG A 49 25.27 -4.79 -27.70
C ARG A 49 24.26 -3.65 -27.84
N LEU A 50 24.12 -2.81 -26.82
CA LEU A 50 23.26 -1.62 -26.89
C LEU A 50 23.76 -0.61 -27.94
N ALA A 51 25.07 -0.35 -28.00
CA ALA A 51 25.66 0.54 -28.98
C ALA A 51 25.47 0.08 -30.43
N ASN A 52 25.33 -1.24 -30.65
CA ASN A 52 25.07 -1.84 -31.96
C ASN A 52 23.58 -2.03 -32.27
N THR A 53 22.69 -1.63 -31.37
CA THR A 53 21.24 -1.73 -31.57
C THR A 53 20.65 -0.35 -31.78
N GLU A 54 19.73 -0.19 -32.74
CA GLU A 54 19.03 1.08 -32.91
C GLU A 54 18.15 1.41 -31.70
N GLY A 55 18.16 2.68 -31.29
CA GLY A 55 17.34 3.19 -30.20
C GLY A 55 18.14 3.54 -28.95
N ASN A 56 17.73 4.62 -28.30
CA ASN A 56 18.46 5.21 -27.18
C ASN A 56 17.70 5.15 -25.86
N ARG A 57 16.59 4.40 -25.77
CA ARG A 57 15.73 4.41 -24.59
C ARG A 57 15.25 3.01 -24.27
N TRP A 58 15.69 2.48 -23.13
CA TRP A 58 15.57 1.06 -22.84
C TRP A 58 14.87 0.83 -21.50
N LEU A 59 13.78 0.05 -21.52
CA LEU A 59 13.09 -0.38 -20.30
C LEU A 59 13.88 -1.50 -19.63
N ILE A 60 14.45 -1.23 -18.46
CA ILE A 60 15.16 -2.25 -17.67
C ILE A 60 14.16 -2.90 -16.74
N ALA A 61 13.81 -4.14 -17.04
CA ALA A 61 12.73 -4.85 -16.37
C ALA A 61 13.24 -6.01 -15.51
N GLU A 62 14.23 -5.71 -14.65
CA GLU A 62 14.93 -6.69 -13.82
C GLU A 62 14.38 -6.77 -12.40
N ALA A 63 14.26 -8.00 -11.89
CA ALA A 63 13.77 -8.26 -10.54
C ALA A 63 14.89 -8.32 -9.50
N ASP A 64 16.06 -8.85 -9.87
CA ASP A 64 17.23 -8.92 -9.01
C ASP A 64 18.13 -7.69 -9.19
N ALA A 65 18.92 -7.40 -8.15
CA ALA A 65 19.69 -6.17 -8.10
C ALA A 65 20.97 -6.20 -8.95
N TYR A 66 21.54 -7.38 -9.21
CA TYR A 66 22.76 -7.48 -9.99
C TYR A 66 22.46 -7.22 -11.47
N SER A 67 21.45 -7.91 -12.02
CA SER A 67 21.00 -7.69 -13.40
C SER A 67 20.54 -6.27 -13.63
N LEU A 68 19.85 -5.66 -12.64
CA LEU A 68 19.46 -4.25 -12.71
C LEU A 68 20.68 -3.32 -12.73
N ALA A 69 21.70 -3.59 -11.90
CA ALA A 69 22.94 -2.81 -11.87
C ALA A 69 23.64 -2.85 -13.24
N VAL A 70 23.79 -4.05 -13.81
CA VAL A 70 24.39 -4.25 -15.14
C VAL A 70 23.58 -3.49 -16.19
N GLY A 71 22.25 -3.65 -16.23
CA GLY A 71 21.38 -2.97 -17.18
C GLY A 71 21.48 -1.44 -17.13
N VAL A 72 21.46 -0.85 -15.92
CA VAL A 72 21.51 0.61 -15.74
C VAL A 72 22.88 1.15 -16.14
N VAL A 73 23.96 0.54 -15.64
CA VAL A 73 25.32 1.01 -15.88
C VAL A 73 25.72 0.80 -17.34
N ALA A 74 25.35 -0.32 -17.96
CA ALA A 74 25.59 -0.56 -19.38
C ALA A 74 24.86 0.45 -20.28
N ALA A 75 23.61 0.79 -19.95
CA ALA A 75 22.86 1.82 -20.67
C ALA A 75 23.57 3.19 -20.60
N PHE A 76 24.06 3.60 -19.43
CA PHE A 76 24.83 4.83 -19.31
C PHE A 76 26.13 4.80 -20.14
N GLN A 77 26.83 3.67 -20.15
CA GLN A 77 28.08 3.50 -20.90
C GLN A 77 27.85 3.56 -22.42
N ALA A 78 26.69 3.11 -22.89
CA ALA A 78 26.25 3.15 -24.29
C ALA A 78 25.50 4.43 -24.70
N ASP A 79 25.55 5.51 -23.88
CA ASP A 79 24.81 6.77 -24.12
C ASP A 79 23.29 6.57 -24.33
N CYS A 80 22.75 5.52 -23.72
CA CYS A 80 21.33 5.21 -23.70
C CYS A 80 20.66 5.76 -22.44
N LEU A 81 19.36 6.00 -22.54
CA LEU A 81 18.46 6.47 -21.48
C LEU A 81 17.75 5.27 -20.83
N PRO A 82 18.24 4.76 -19.69
CA PRO A 82 17.55 3.71 -18.96
C PRO A 82 16.20 4.19 -18.42
N MET A 83 15.19 3.33 -18.51
CA MET A 83 13.87 3.53 -17.91
C MET A 83 13.62 2.44 -16.87
N LEU A 84 13.25 2.84 -15.64
CA LEU A 84 12.81 1.90 -14.61
C LEU A 84 11.29 1.95 -14.43
N PRO A 85 10.65 0.78 -14.33
CA PRO A 85 9.22 0.70 -14.10
C PRO A 85 8.85 0.92 -12.62
N ALA A 86 7.62 1.37 -12.36
CA ALA A 86 7.09 1.43 -11.00
C ALA A 86 6.87 0.03 -10.39
N ASN A 87 6.58 -0.97 -11.23
CA ASN A 87 6.43 -2.37 -10.86
C ASN A 87 6.65 -3.28 -12.08
N LEU A 88 6.85 -4.57 -11.85
CA LEU A 88 7.08 -5.55 -12.91
C LEU A 88 5.80 -6.28 -13.36
N GLN A 89 4.61 -5.70 -13.17
CA GLN A 89 3.38 -6.33 -13.66
C GLN A 89 3.29 -6.22 -15.18
N PRO A 90 2.83 -7.28 -15.89
CA PRO A 90 2.86 -7.31 -17.35
C PRO A 90 2.15 -6.14 -18.01
N GLY A 91 0.95 -5.74 -17.55
CA GLY A 91 0.20 -4.62 -18.12
C GLY A 91 0.93 -3.28 -17.95
N HIS A 92 1.54 -3.05 -16.79
CA HIS A 92 2.36 -1.84 -16.55
C HIS A 92 3.58 -1.79 -17.47
N LEU A 93 4.24 -2.93 -17.68
CA LEU A 93 5.39 -3.03 -18.58
C LEU A 93 4.99 -2.84 -20.05
N THR A 94 3.82 -3.36 -20.45
CA THR A 94 3.23 -3.11 -21.77
C THR A 94 2.92 -1.63 -21.95
N ASP A 95 2.33 -0.96 -20.97
CA ASP A 95 2.06 0.48 -21.06
C ASP A 95 3.35 1.28 -21.28
N LEU A 96 4.42 0.96 -20.53
CA LEU A 96 5.72 1.62 -20.69
C LEU A 96 6.42 1.29 -22.01
N SER A 97 6.17 0.10 -22.56
CA SER A 97 6.75 -0.32 -23.84
C SER A 97 6.43 0.68 -24.97
N THR A 98 5.26 1.30 -24.95
CA THR A 98 4.86 2.32 -25.95
C THR A 98 5.80 3.54 -26.02
N THR A 99 6.60 3.76 -24.97
CA THR A 99 7.52 4.91 -24.86
C THR A 99 9.00 4.51 -24.83
N ALA A 100 9.30 3.21 -24.96
CA ALA A 100 10.66 2.65 -24.98
C ALA A 100 10.98 2.11 -26.39
N HIS A 101 12.26 2.05 -26.74
CA HIS A 101 12.71 1.39 -27.98
C HIS A 101 12.74 -0.12 -27.81
N GLY A 102 13.06 -0.61 -26.62
CA GLY A 102 13.19 -2.03 -26.33
C GLY A 102 13.22 -2.32 -24.83
N VAL A 103 13.28 -3.60 -24.48
CA VAL A 103 13.33 -4.10 -23.10
C VAL A 103 14.66 -4.82 -22.86
N ILE A 104 15.32 -4.48 -21.75
CA ILE A 104 16.45 -5.23 -21.20
C ILE A 104 15.92 -6.09 -20.05
N SER A 105 16.09 -7.40 -20.15
CA SER A 105 15.62 -8.36 -19.14
C SER A 105 16.37 -9.69 -19.24
N SER A 106 16.68 -10.29 -18.11
CA SER A 106 17.30 -11.61 -18.01
C SER A 106 16.34 -12.74 -18.38
N ILE A 107 15.05 -12.50 -18.19
CA ILE A 107 13.94 -13.40 -18.58
C ILE A 107 13.38 -12.92 -19.92
N GLU A 108 13.04 -13.85 -20.80
CA GLU A 108 12.37 -13.56 -22.07
C GLU A 108 11.06 -12.80 -21.87
N ARG A 109 10.90 -11.73 -22.64
CA ARG A 109 9.73 -10.85 -22.62
C ARG A 109 9.11 -10.85 -24.03
N PRO A 110 8.24 -11.83 -24.35
CA PRO A 110 7.60 -11.86 -25.65
C PRO A 110 6.71 -10.63 -25.81
N GLY A 111 6.87 -9.93 -26.93
CA GLY A 111 6.15 -8.68 -27.23
C GLY A 111 6.63 -8.09 -28.55
N PRO A 112 5.98 -7.02 -29.06
CA PRO A 112 6.32 -6.42 -30.34
C PRO A 112 7.65 -5.63 -30.32
N MET A 113 8.27 -5.46 -29.15
CA MET A 113 9.49 -4.67 -29.02
C MET A 113 10.76 -5.53 -29.06
N PRO A 114 11.89 -4.96 -29.53
CA PRO A 114 13.22 -5.50 -29.31
C PRO A 114 13.42 -5.89 -27.84
N TRP A 115 13.83 -7.13 -27.62
CA TRP A 115 14.28 -7.63 -26.32
C TRP A 115 15.77 -7.93 -26.40
N ILE A 116 16.54 -7.34 -25.48
CA ILE A 116 17.94 -7.67 -25.27
C ILE A 116 18.06 -8.43 -23.95
N LYS A 117 18.68 -9.61 -24.02
CA LYS A 117 18.97 -10.40 -22.84
C LYS A 117 20.14 -9.78 -22.07
N THR A 118 19.95 -9.54 -20.78
CA THR A 118 20.96 -8.86 -19.94
C THR A 118 22.30 -9.58 -19.96
N PHE A 119 22.29 -10.92 -19.83
CA PHE A 119 23.49 -11.75 -19.95
C PHE A 119 23.38 -12.67 -21.16
N GLU A 120 24.40 -12.62 -22.01
CA GLU A 120 24.52 -13.48 -23.18
C GLU A 120 25.96 -13.95 -23.31
N LYS A 121 26.14 -15.19 -23.76
CA LYS A 121 27.47 -15.78 -24.00
C LYS A 121 27.97 -15.42 -25.39
N ASP A 122 27.84 -14.15 -25.78
CA ASP A 122 28.42 -13.71 -27.04
C ASP A 122 29.86 -13.25 -26.79
N TYR A 123 30.80 -14.13 -27.13
CA TYR A 123 32.24 -13.89 -27.03
C TYR A 123 32.81 -13.19 -28.27
N SER A 124 31.97 -12.91 -29.29
CA SER A 124 32.40 -12.29 -30.55
C SER A 124 32.33 -10.77 -30.54
N ALA A 125 31.59 -10.17 -29.60
CA ALA A 125 31.51 -8.73 -29.44
C ALA A 125 32.85 -8.17 -28.92
N VAL A 126 33.41 -7.18 -29.64
CA VAL A 126 34.55 -6.41 -29.16
C VAL A 126 34.11 -5.65 -27.90
N VAL A 127 34.63 -6.06 -26.75
CA VAL A 127 34.35 -5.42 -25.46
C VAL A 127 34.91 -4.01 -25.51
N SER A 128 34.05 -3.00 -25.55
CA SER A 128 34.45 -1.60 -25.50
C SER A 128 35.04 -1.27 -24.12
N SER A 129 36.04 -0.39 -24.09
CA SER A 129 36.57 0.11 -22.83
C SER A 129 35.51 0.97 -22.13
N LEU A 130 35.20 0.64 -20.88
CA LEU A 130 34.31 1.43 -20.05
C LEU A 130 34.94 2.80 -19.74
N ARG A 131 34.14 3.85 -19.76
CA ARG A 131 34.61 5.24 -19.67
C ARG A 131 34.11 5.94 -18.41
N THR A 132 34.76 7.06 -18.09
CA THR A 132 34.20 8.07 -17.17
C THR A 132 33.01 8.75 -17.83
N LEU A 133 31.97 9.01 -17.06
CA LEU A 133 30.74 9.65 -17.50
C LEU A 133 30.71 11.12 -17.04
N ASP A 134 30.09 12.02 -17.81
CA ASP A 134 29.67 13.32 -17.29
C ASP A 134 28.33 13.15 -16.57
N PRO A 135 28.26 13.32 -15.23
CA PRO A 135 27.02 13.13 -14.47
C PRO A 135 25.90 14.11 -14.82
N ASN A 136 26.18 15.15 -15.62
CA ASN A 136 25.18 16.08 -16.16
C ASN A 136 24.62 15.66 -17.51
N SER A 137 25.34 14.83 -18.29
CA SER A 137 24.94 14.42 -19.63
C SER A 137 24.20 13.08 -19.67
N VAL A 138 24.27 12.28 -18.60
CA VAL A 138 23.54 11.02 -18.47
C VAL A 138 22.38 11.14 -17.49
N GLU A 139 21.25 10.54 -17.84
CA GLU A 139 20.00 10.60 -17.07
C GLU A 139 19.33 9.23 -17.02
N ILE A 140 18.42 9.05 -16.05
CA ILE A 140 17.52 7.89 -15.93
C ILE A 140 16.07 8.36 -15.87
N ILE A 141 15.16 7.60 -16.48
CA ILE A 141 13.72 7.81 -16.33
C ILE A 141 13.18 6.86 -15.25
N LEU A 142 12.56 7.42 -14.23
CA LEU A 142 11.92 6.66 -13.15
C LEU A 142 10.40 6.84 -13.24
N HIS A 143 9.66 5.74 -13.40
CA HIS A 143 8.19 5.80 -13.42
C HIS A 143 7.61 5.64 -12.02
N THR A 144 6.62 6.47 -11.70
CA THR A 144 5.83 6.35 -10.47
C THR A 144 4.35 6.27 -10.80
N SER A 145 3.55 5.69 -9.88
CA SER A 145 2.07 5.73 -9.97
C SER A 145 1.61 7.20 -9.86
N GLY A 146 1.27 7.83 -10.99
CA GLY A 146 0.96 9.25 -11.08
C GLY A 146 -0.43 9.59 -10.54
N THR A 147 -0.60 10.80 -9.98
CA THR A 147 -1.87 11.29 -9.39
C THR A 147 -3.06 11.29 -10.36
N THR A 148 -2.82 11.27 -11.67
CA THR A 148 -3.81 11.36 -12.75
C THR A 148 -4.18 10.01 -13.39
N GLY A 149 -3.59 8.91 -12.92
CA GLY A 149 -3.82 7.58 -13.51
C GLY A 149 -2.86 7.18 -14.64
N VAL A 150 -2.05 8.12 -15.13
CA VAL A 150 -0.94 7.86 -16.05
C VAL A 150 0.37 7.85 -15.27
N PRO A 151 1.21 6.81 -15.39
CA PRO A 151 2.52 6.79 -14.74
C PRO A 151 3.34 8.03 -15.11
N THR A 152 3.79 8.78 -14.10
CA THR A 152 4.60 9.99 -14.34
C THR A 152 6.06 9.59 -14.54
N ALA A 153 6.61 9.94 -15.69
CA ALA A 153 8.03 9.78 -16.01
C ALA A 153 8.84 10.90 -15.35
N ILE A 154 9.75 10.54 -14.45
CA ILE A 154 10.64 11.47 -13.74
C ILE A 154 12.04 11.30 -14.32
N TYR A 155 12.54 12.34 -14.96
CA TYR A 155 13.90 12.39 -15.49
C TYR A 155 14.87 12.81 -14.37
N LYS A 156 15.92 12.01 -14.16
CA LYS A 156 16.94 12.27 -13.14
C LYS A 156 18.34 12.17 -13.74
N PRO A 157 19.07 13.29 -13.83
CA PRO A 157 20.50 13.27 -14.09
C PRO A 157 21.26 12.45 -13.07
N LEU A 158 22.35 11.82 -13.49
CA LEU A 158 23.21 11.03 -12.61
C LEU A 158 23.75 11.87 -11.44
N ARG A 159 24.05 13.16 -11.66
CA ARG A 159 24.47 14.09 -10.59
C ARG A 159 23.48 14.13 -9.42
N CYS A 160 22.18 13.99 -9.67
CA CYS A 160 21.16 14.03 -8.62
C CYS A 160 21.21 12.75 -7.78
N LEU A 161 21.42 11.59 -8.42
CA LEU A 161 21.58 10.31 -7.73
C LEU A 161 22.88 10.29 -6.91
N GLU A 162 23.98 10.77 -7.47
CA GLU A 162 25.26 10.87 -6.76
C GLU A 162 25.19 11.83 -5.57
N ALA A 163 24.51 12.97 -5.72
CA ALA A 163 24.29 13.90 -4.61
C ALA A 163 23.49 13.27 -3.47
N GLU A 164 22.52 12.40 -3.79
CA GLU A 164 21.78 11.63 -2.80
C GLU A 164 22.66 10.59 -2.10
N ILE A 165 23.51 9.85 -2.84
CA ILE A 165 24.48 8.89 -2.28
C ILE A 165 25.40 9.59 -1.27
N VAL A 166 25.98 10.73 -1.65
CA VAL A 166 26.86 11.53 -0.78
C VAL A 166 26.13 12.01 0.47
N SER A 167 24.86 12.42 0.34
CA SER A 167 24.05 12.87 1.46
C SER A 167 23.67 11.74 2.41
N ALA A 168 23.29 10.57 1.86
CA ALA A 168 22.95 9.37 2.61
C ALA A 168 24.16 8.79 3.36
N ALA A 169 25.33 8.76 2.72
CA ALA A 169 26.55 8.21 3.32
C ALA A 169 27.04 8.99 4.56
N LYS A 170 26.71 10.28 4.67
CA LYS A 170 26.95 11.06 5.90
C LYS A 170 26.16 10.54 7.10
N ILE A 171 25.08 9.80 6.87
CA ILE A 171 24.29 9.18 7.93
C ILE A 171 24.82 7.78 8.21
N LEU A 172 24.95 6.97 7.17
CA LEU A 172 25.35 5.58 7.27
C LEU A 172 25.91 5.13 5.92
N THR A 173 27.06 4.47 5.91
CA THR A 173 27.78 4.06 4.69
C THR A 173 27.94 2.54 4.65
N PRO A 174 27.72 1.88 3.50
CA PRO A 174 28.06 0.48 3.31
C PRO A 174 29.51 0.19 3.65
N THR A 175 29.75 -0.95 4.31
CA THR A 175 31.12 -1.32 4.70
C THR A 175 31.72 -2.26 3.66
N PRO A 176 32.91 -1.95 3.10
CA PRO A 176 33.63 -2.87 2.22
C PRO A 176 33.77 -4.26 2.84
N GLY A 177 33.51 -5.30 2.04
CA GLY A 177 33.57 -6.69 2.46
C GLY A 177 32.36 -7.22 3.26
N LEU A 178 31.42 -6.37 3.68
CA LEU A 178 30.17 -6.80 4.32
C LEU A 178 29.01 -6.70 3.32
N VAL A 179 28.17 -7.74 3.27
CA VAL A 179 27.10 -7.83 2.25
C VAL A 179 25.86 -7.07 2.70
N ASN A 180 25.45 -6.07 1.94
CA ASN A 180 24.21 -5.34 2.19
C ASN A 180 23.01 -6.13 1.67
N HIS A 181 21.99 -6.26 2.51
CA HIS A 181 20.76 -6.95 2.19
C HIS A 181 19.61 -5.97 1.99
N ALA A 182 18.59 -6.38 1.24
CA ALA A 182 17.41 -5.55 1.04
C ALA A 182 16.11 -6.33 1.04
N THR A 183 15.08 -5.70 1.59
CA THR A 183 13.69 -6.18 1.53
C THR A 183 12.88 -5.38 0.51
N VAL A 184 13.55 -4.48 -0.22
CA VAL A 184 12.95 -3.60 -1.21
C VAL A 184 13.46 -3.95 -2.61
N PRO A 185 12.58 -3.85 -3.63
CA PRO A 185 12.96 -4.12 -5.01
C PRO A 185 13.99 -3.11 -5.52
N PRO A 186 14.93 -3.54 -6.38
CA PRO A 186 16.02 -2.68 -6.88
C PRO A 186 15.56 -1.63 -7.91
N TYR A 187 14.42 -1.86 -8.59
CA TYR A 187 13.87 -0.94 -9.60
C TYR A 187 13.11 0.26 -9.01
N HIS A 188 12.86 0.27 -7.69
CA HIS A 188 12.38 1.47 -6.98
C HIS A 188 13.57 2.39 -6.68
N ILE A 189 13.39 3.72 -6.76
CA ILE A 189 14.51 4.67 -6.54
C ILE A 189 15.25 4.43 -5.21
N TYR A 190 14.52 4.09 -4.15
CA TYR A 190 15.11 3.76 -2.85
C TYR A 190 15.98 2.49 -2.92
N GLY A 191 15.53 1.44 -3.62
CA GLY A 191 16.34 0.25 -3.86
C GLY A 191 17.53 0.54 -4.78
N LEU A 192 17.32 1.28 -5.88
CA LEU A 192 18.38 1.67 -6.80
C LEU A 192 19.50 2.39 -6.06
N ILE A 193 19.17 3.45 -5.31
CA ILE A 193 20.19 4.29 -4.66
C ILE A 193 20.83 3.55 -3.50
N TYR A 194 20.05 3.10 -2.52
CA TYR A 194 20.59 2.69 -1.21
C TYR A 194 21.08 1.25 -1.20
N ARG A 195 20.55 0.38 -2.05
CA ARG A 195 21.01 -1.01 -2.16
C ARG A 195 22.07 -1.17 -3.26
N VAL A 196 21.87 -0.56 -4.43
CA VAL A 196 22.75 -0.79 -5.60
C VAL A 196 23.84 0.27 -5.71
N LEU A 197 23.49 1.50 -6.04
CA LEU A 197 24.47 2.53 -6.38
C LEU A 197 25.35 2.91 -5.20
N MET A 198 24.79 3.02 -4.01
CA MET A 198 25.55 3.34 -2.79
C MET A 198 26.52 2.21 -2.42
N SER A 199 26.13 0.94 -2.57
CA SER A 199 27.02 -0.20 -2.37
C SER A 199 28.16 -0.23 -3.41
N LEU A 200 27.83 0.00 -4.69
CA LEU A 200 28.83 0.15 -5.75
C LEU A 200 29.80 1.28 -5.40
N SER A 201 29.30 2.46 -5.06
CA SER A 201 30.10 3.65 -4.72
C SER A 201 31.05 3.41 -3.54
N ALA A 202 30.63 2.62 -2.56
CA ALA A 202 31.42 2.30 -1.36
C ALA A 202 32.36 1.08 -1.52
N ASN A 203 32.42 0.44 -2.70
CA ASN A 203 33.10 -0.85 -2.89
C ASN A 203 32.65 -1.93 -1.88
N ALA A 204 31.34 -1.97 -1.62
CA ALA A 204 30.72 -2.93 -0.70
C ALA A 204 29.81 -3.89 -1.47
N PRO A 205 29.85 -5.21 -1.16
CA PRO A 205 28.98 -6.17 -1.84
C PRO A 205 27.51 -5.99 -1.45
N PHE A 206 26.58 -6.35 -2.34
CA PHE A 206 25.14 -6.39 -2.05
C PHE A 206 24.50 -7.70 -2.50
N SER A 207 23.43 -8.13 -1.82
CA SER A 207 22.67 -9.31 -2.26
C SER A 207 21.83 -8.96 -3.50
N ALA A 208 21.86 -9.81 -4.53
CA ALA A 208 21.04 -9.69 -5.73
C ALA A 208 19.56 -10.02 -5.44
N ASP A 209 19.32 -10.93 -4.50
CA ASP A 209 17.99 -11.36 -4.10
C ASP A 209 17.32 -10.40 -3.11
N THR A 210 16.01 -10.20 -3.29
CA THR A 210 15.18 -9.39 -2.38
C THR A 210 14.56 -10.30 -1.33
N ILE A 211 14.79 -9.99 -0.06
CA ILE A 211 14.20 -10.72 1.08
C ILE A 211 12.72 -10.39 1.16
N SER A 212 11.86 -11.39 0.96
CA SER A 212 10.41 -11.18 0.87
C SER A 212 9.70 -11.50 2.19
N TYR A 213 10.24 -12.47 2.92
CA TYR A 213 9.68 -12.97 4.17
C TYR A 213 10.63 -12.77 5.35
N PRO A 214 10.13 -12.42 6.56
CA PRO A 214 10.97 -12.24 7.74
C PRO A 214 11.90 -13.42 8.04
N GLU A 215 11.43 -14.65 7.87
CA GLU A 215 12.15 -15.88 8.19
C GLU A 215 13.41 -16.08 7.32
N GLU A 216 13.42 -15.50 6.12
CA GLU A 216 14.57 -15.51 5.21
C GLU A 216 15.71 -14.62 5.72
N LEU A 217 15.38 -13.55 6.46
CA LEU A 217 16.34 -12.51 6.87
C LEU A 217 17.50 -13.07 7.69
N VAL A 218 17.20 -13.86 8.72
CA VAL A 218 18.21 -14.44 9.61
C VAL A 218 19.14 -15.38 8.84
N SER A 219 18.58 -16.16 7.91
CA SER A 219 19.33 -17.11 7.10
C SER A 219 20.22 -16.42 6.07
N ALA A 220 19.76 -15.31 5.49
CA ALA A 220 20.54 -14.49 4.56
C ALA A 220 21.76 -13.87 5.26
N ILE A 221 21.54 -13.17 6.38
CA ILE A 221 22.59 -12.48 7.14
C ILE A 221 23.69 -13.44 7.61
N LYS A 222 23.31 -14.62 8.12
CA LYS A 222 24.27 -15.63 8.60
C LYS A 222 25.17 -16.19 7.50
N ARG A 223 24.66 -16.27 6.27
CA ARG A 223 25.39 -16.86 5.13
C ARG A 223 26.48 -15.94 4.62
N GLU A 224 26.26 -14.63 4.68
CA GLU A 224 27.00 -13.65 3.88
C GLU A 224 27.78 -12.62 4.70
N SER A 225 27.80 -12.74 6.04
CA SER A 225 28.42 -11.76 6.97
C SER A 225 27.76 -10.38 6.81
N GLY A 226 26.63 -10.21 7.51
CA GLY A 226 25.70 -9.10 7.31
C GLY A 226 26.31 -7.70 7.40
N GLY A 227 26.15 -6.94 6.32
CA GLY A 227 26.31 -5.50 6.26
C GLY A 227 25.02 -4.77 6.62
N MET A 228 24.70 -3.71 5.90
CA MET A 228 23.47 -2.94 6.12
C MET A 228 22.21 -3.69 5.69
N LEU A 229 21.08 -3.39 6.32
CA LEU A 229 19.76 -3.79 5.85
C LEU A 229 18.99 -2.57 5.31
N ILE A 230 18.65 -2.62 4.02
CA ILE A 230 17.81 -1.63 3.35
C ILE A 230 16.38 -2.16 3.33
N SER A 231 15.52 -1.65 4.22
CA SER A 231 14.20 -2.23 4.48
C SER A 231 13.04 -1.27 4.32
N SER A 232 11.83 -1.83 4.33
CA SER A 232 10.56 -1.13 4.22
C SER A 232 9.81 -1.19 5.57
N PRO A 233 9.05 -0.15 5.94
CA PRO A 233 8.21 -0.20 7.13
C PRO A 233 7.29 -1.42 7.24
N ALA A 234 6.63 -1.84 6.17
CA ALA A 234 5.76 -3.01 6.19
C ALA A 234 6.54 -4.30 6.42
N PHE A 235 7.75 -4.43 5.88
CA PHE A 235 8.60 -5.57 6.21
C PHE A 235 8.95 -5.56 7.70
N LEU A 236 9.48 -4.44 8.21
CA LEU A 236 9.89 -4.31 9.61
C LEU A 236 8.72 -4.57 10.57
N LYS A 237 7.53 -4.06 10.26
CA LYS A 237 6.31 -4.30 11.03
C LYS A 237 5.96 -5.80 11.09
N ARG A 238 5.93 -6.48 9.93
CA ARG A 238 5.64 -7.92 9.87
C ARG A 238 6.72 -8.76 10.55
N ALA A 239 7.97 -8.35 10.41
CA ALA A 239 9.11 -9.03 11.01
C ALA A 239 9.10 -8.94 12.53
N LEU A 240 8.61 -7.83 13.10
CA LEU A 240 8.57 -7.62 14.55
C LEU A 240 7.71 -8.68 15.27
N SER A 241 6.64 -9.16 14.63
CA SER A 241 5.75 -10.16 15.22
C SER A 241 6.23 -11.61 15.08
N VAL A 242 7.27 -11.84 14.28
CA VAL A 242 7.72 -13.19 13.90
C VAL A 242 9.16 -13.47 14.31
N LEU A 243 10.02 -12.44 14.27
CA LEU A 243 11.43 -12.57 14.56
C LEU A 243 11.72 -12.35 16.03
N ASP A 244 12.61 -13.19 16.54
CA ASP A 244 13.24 -13.02 17.84
C ASP A 244 14.27 -11.88 17.77
N LEU A 245 13.92 -10.73 18.34
CA LEU A 245 14.75 -9.53 18.33
C LEU A 245 16.08 -9.72 19.07
N ASP A 246 16.13 -10.57 20.09
CA ASP A 246 17.38 -10.83 20.83
C ASP A 246 18.39 -11.56 19.93
N ARG A 247 17.90 -12.44 19.06
CA ARG A 247 18.74 -13.08 18.03
C ARG A 247 19.18 -12.10 16.95
N LEU A 248 18.37 -11.11 16.62
CA LEU A 248 18.71 -10.08 15.63
C LEU A 248 19.72 -9.07 16.16
N LYS A 249 19.72 -8.78 17.46
CA LYS A 249 20.59 -7.77 18.09
C LYS A 249 22.06 -7.86 17.67
N THR A 250 22.60 -9.07 17.57
CA THR A 250 24.01 -9.32 17.23
C THR A 250 24.23 -9.62 15.75
N LEU A 251 23.17 -9.90 15.00
CA LEU A 251 23.25 -10.29 13.58
C LEU A 251 22.98 -9.12 12.65
N LEU A 252 22.08 -8.22 13.04
CA LEU A 252 21.62 -7.13 12.20
C LEU A 252 22.64 -5.99 12.24
N GLY A 253 23.25 -5.71 11.10
CA GLY A 253 23.97 -4.47 10.90
C GLY A 253 23.02 -3.26 10.88
N PRO A 254 23.55 -2.06 10.59
CA PRO A 254 22.74 -0.86 10.54
C PRO A 254 21.56 -0.96 9.56
N VAL A 255 20.39 -0.48 9.98
CA VAL A 255 19.14 -0.58 9.21
C VAL A 255 18.72 0.80 8.71
N MET A 256 18.44 0.88 7.41
CA MET A 256 17.71 2.01 6.82
C MET A 256 16.27 1.60 6.51
N SER A 257 15.32 2.50 6.80
CA SER A 257 13.92 2.32 6.48
C SER A 257 13.41 3.49 5.64
N SER A 258 12.75 3.20 4.51
CA SER A 258 12.10 4.22 3.69
C SER A 258 10.91 3.67 2.89
N GLY A 259 10.32 4.50 2.02
CA GLY A 259 9.16 4.17 1.20
C GLY A 259 7.82 4.48 1.88
N GLY A 260 7.74 4.43 3.20
CA GLY A 260 6.56 4.75 4.01
C GLY A 260 6.92 5.33 5.37
N LEU A 261 5.90 5.66 6.19
CA LEU A 261 6.11 6.03 7.58
C LEU A 261 6.26 4.74 8.41
N LEU A 262 7.38 4.57 9.12
CA LEU A 262 7.50 3.51 10.12
C LEU A 262 6.65 3.89 11.34
N PRO A 263 5.71 3.04 11.79
CA PRO A 263 4.96 3.32 13.00
C PRO A 263 5.93 3.55 14.18
N PRO A 264 5.78 4.64 14.96
CA PRO A 264 6.69 4.93 16.06
C PRO A 264 6.83 3.79 17.07
N THR A 265 5.74 3.06 17.34
CA THR A 265 5.72 1.87 18.21
C THR A 265 6.62 0.75 17.69
N VAL A 266 6.60 0.49 16.38
CA VAL A 266 7.46 -0.50 15.73
C VAL A 266 8.92 -0.05 15.78
N ALA A 267 9.20 1.23 15.46
CA ALA A 267 10.54 1.79 15.49
C ALA A 267 11.17 1.73 16.90
N ALA A 268 10.42 2.16 17.92
CA ALA A 268 10.85 2.12 19.31
C ALA A 268 11.12 0.70 19.80
N ALA A 269 10.27 -0.27 19.43
CA ALA A 269 10.46 -1.68 19.79
C ALA A 269 11.77 -2.26 19.26
N TYR A 270 12.12 -1.98 18.00
CA TYR A 270 13.43 -2.37 17.45
C TYR A 270 14.57 -1.62 18.15
N ASN A 271 14.43 -0.31 18.31
CA ASN A 271 15.50 0.55 18.81
C ASN A 271 15.78 0.36 20.31
N ALA A 272 14.87 -0.28 21.05
CA ALA A 272 15.10 -0.73 22.42
C ALA A 272 16.10 -1.90 22.51
N VAL A 273 16.25 -2.69 21.44
CA VAL A 273 17.02 -3.96 21.46
C VAL A 273 18.26 -3.90 20.56
N LEU A 274 18.14 -3.33 19.35
CA LEU A 274 19.20 -3.31 18.35
C LEU A 274 20.42 -2.49 18.81
N ILE A 275 21.62 -2.96 18.43
CA ILE A 275 22.87 -2.21 18.65
C ILE A 275 22.88 -0.92 17.81
N HIS A 276 22.39 -0.99 16.58
CA HIS A 276 22.27 0.14 15.67
C HIS A 276 20.80 0.50 15.52
N PRO A 277 20.35 1.67 15.99
CA PRO A 277 18.99 2.12 15.80
C PRO A 277 18.62 2.23 14.32
N ILE A 278 17.37 1.91 14.00
CA ILE A 278 16.80 2.09 12.66
C ILE A 278 16.86 3.57 12.30
N THR A 279 17.45 3.83 11.14
CA THR A 279 17.49 5.14 10.51
C THR A 279 16.36 5.23 9.50
N GLU A 280 15.40 6.11 9.73
CA GLU A 280 14.32 6.36 8.78
C GLU A 280 14.71 7.48 7.81
N ILE A 281 14.49 7.28 6.52
CA ILE A 281 14.71 8.27 5.46
C ILE A 281 13.37 8.65 4.84
N TYR A 282 13.07 9.94 4.83
CA TYR A 282 11.91 10.52 4.16
C TYR A 282 12.33 11.17 2.84
N GLY A 283 11.61 10.85 1.76
CA GLY A 283 11.89 11.34 0.42
C GLY A 283 10.89 10.78 -0.60
N SER A 284 11.08 11.17 -1.86
CA SER A 284 10.31 10.68 -3.00
C SER A 284 11.17 10.56 -4.25
N THR A 285 10.65 9.93 -5.31
CA THR A 285 11.33 9.85 -6.60
C THR A 285 11.60 11.23 -7.21
N GLU A 286 10.69 12.18 -7.03
CA GLU A 286 10.78 13.55 -7.52
C GLU A 286 11.85 14.35 -6.75
N THR A 287 11.93 14.17 -5.44
CA THR A 287 12.69 15.04 -4.53
C THR A 287 14.05 14.49 -4.13
N GLY A 288 14.26 13.17 -4.29
CA GLY A 288 15.32 12.44 -3.62
C GLY A 288 15.07 12.36 -2.11
N GLY A 289 16.12 12.10 -1.35
CA GLY A 289 16.11 12.17 0.11
C GLY A 289 15.87 13.59 0.61
N ILE A 290 14.93 13.77 1.55
CA ILE A 290 14.60 15.05 2.16
C ILE A 290 15.12 15.13 3.59
N ALA A 291 14.79 14.14 4.42
CA ALA A 291 15.05 14.17 5.85
C ALA A 291 15.31 12.79 6.45
N VAL A 292 15.88 12.78 7.65
CA VAL A 292 16.18 11.58 8.43
C VAL A 292 15.62 11.72 9.84
N ARG A 293 15.28 10.60 10.47
CA ARG A 293 15.04 10.52 11.91
C ARG A 293 15.38 9.15 12.46
N THR A 294 15.42 9.06 13.80
CA THR A 294 15.47 7.82 14.56
C THR A 294 14.50 7.97 15.73
N VAL A 295 13.62 6.99 15.91
CA VAL A 295 12.57 7.01 16.93
C VAL A 295 12.90 5.98 18.02
N THR A 296 13.24 6.46 19.22
CA THR A 296 13.49 5.60 20.40
C THR A 296 12.31 5.59 21.37
N ASP A 297 11.47 6.63 21.32
CA ASP A 297 10.25 6.76 22.13
C ASP A 297 9.05 6.89 21.19
N ALA A 298 8.08 6.00 21.35
CA ALA A 298 6.88 5.96 20.51
C ALA A 298 5.89 7.08 20.85
N ASP A 299 5.87 7.55 22.09
CA ASP A 299 4.95 8.58 22.58
C ASP A 299 5.46 9.99 22.26
N ALA A 300 6.78 10.13 22.08
CA ALA A 300 7.44 11.35 21.63
C ALA A 300 8.37 11.09 20.42
N PRO A 301 7.82 10.82 19.22
CA PRO A 301 8.64 10.52 18.05
C PRO A 301 9.53 11.71 17.68
N THR A 302 10.83 11.47 17.52
CA THR A 302 11.79 12.50 17.10
C THR A 302 11.35 13.18 15.80
N PRO A 303 11.36 14.52 15.72
CA PRO A 303 11.07 15.24 14.48
C PRO A 303 12.02 14.87 13.34
N TRP A 304 11.54 15.05 12.11
CA TRP A 304 12.35 14.87 10.90
C TRP A 304 13.40 15.96 10.81
N ARG A 305 14.66 15.57 10.59
CA ARG A 305 15.78 16.48 10.36
C ARG A 305 16.18 16.47 8.89
N PRO A 306 16.22 17.63 8.20
CA PRO A 306 16.66 17.69 6.81
C PRO A 306 18.04 17.04 6.60
N LEU A 307 18.21 16.38 5.46
CA LEU A 307 19.52 15.85 5.04
C LEU A 307 20.50 16.99 4.77
N SER A 308 21.80 16.69 4.84
CA SER A 308 22.85 17.66 4.52
C SER A 308 22.62 18.30 3.14
N GLY A 309 22.47 19.62 3.09
CA GLY A 309 22.25 20.36 1.84
C GLY A 309 20.78 20.51 1.43
N VAL A 310 19.85 19.85 2.12
CA VAL A 310 18.41 20.03 1.91
C VAL A 310 17.91 21.20 2.73
N LYS A 311 17.27 22.16 2.06
CA LYS A 311 16.55 23.27 2.68
C LYS A 311 15.05 22.99 2.61
N VAL A 312 14.34 23.33 3.68
CA VAL A 312 12.90 23.12 3.80
C VAL A 312 12.20 24.42 4.19
N ARG A 313 10.95 24.59 3.74
CA ARG A 313 10.04 25.65 4.17
C ARG A 313 8.59 25.19 4.00
N LEU A 314 7.66 25.86 4.67
CA LEU A 314 6.24 25.73 4.37
C LEU A 314 5.88 26.67 3.20
N ASP A 315 5.24 26.13 2.17
CA ASP A 315 4.67 26.95 1.10
C ASP A 315 3.31 27.50 1.53
N SER A 316 3.21 28.82 1.68
CA SER A 316 1.99 29.46 2.21
C SER A 316 0.80 29.41 1.26
N LYS A 317 1.01 29.18 -0.04
CA LYS A 317 -0.07 29.13 -1.03
C LYS A 317 -0.75 27.77 -1.03
N HIS A 318 0.03 26.70 -0.90
CA HIS A 318 -0.46 25.33 -1.01
C HIS A 318 -0.57 24.60 0.34
N ASP A 319 -0.04 25.19 1.43
CA ASP A 319 0.00 24.60 2.77
C ASP A 319 0.70 23.24 2.80
N VAL A 320 1.83 23.13 2.11
CA VAL A 320 2.63 21.90 2.00
C VAL A 320 4.13 22.21 2.15
N LEU A 321 4.89 21.18 2.50
CA LEU A 321 6.34 21.24 2.54
C LEU A 321 6.88 21.54 1.13
N SER A 322 7.80 22.49 1.08
CA SER A 322 8.59 22.83 -0.09
C SER A 322 10.06 22.68 0.23
N ILE A 323 10.82 22.13 -0.73
CA ILE A 323 12.22 21.79 -0.53
C ILE A 323 13.10 22.34 -1.65
N ARG A 324 14.36 22.61 -1.31
CA ARG A 324 15.44 22.85 -2.28
C ARG A 324 16.61 21.94 -1.92
N SER A 325 17.08 21.16 -2.88
CA SER A 325 18.05 20.09 -2.65
C SER A 325 18.98 19.93 -3.86
N PRO A 326 20.27 19.56 -3.66
CA PRO A 326 21.15 19.12 -4.74
C PRO A 326 20.64 17.90 -5.52
N MET A 327 19.66 17.18 -4.97
CA MET A 327 19.02 16.00 -5.58
C MET A 327 17.89 16.36 -6.55
N LEU A 328 17.54 17.64 -6.65
CA LEU A 328 16.60 18.17 -7.64
C LEU A 328 17.31 18.40 -8.98
N THR A 329 16.53 18.37 -10.05
CA THR A 329 17.02 18.61 -11.42
C THR A 329 17.44 20.06 -11.63
N ASP A 330 16.79 20.97 -10.91
CA ASP A 330 17.07 22.40 -10.87
C ASP A 330 17.20 22.92 -9.43
N GLU A 331 17.64 24.17 -9.26
CA GLU A 331 17.80 24.81 -7.95
C GLU A 331 16.52 25.47 -7.42
N SER A 332 15.36 25.20 -8.01
CA SER A 332 14.11 25.79 -7.58
C SER A 332 13.56 25.13 -6.31
N TRP A 333 12.54 25.77 -5.73
CA TRP A 333 11.78 25.20 -4.62
C TRP A 333 10.73 24.24 -5.18
N ALA A 334 10.89 22.94 -4.93
CA ALA A 334 9.94 21.91 -5.32
C ALA A 334 8.88 21.70 -4.23
N LEU A 335 7.63 21.44 -4.62
CA LEU A 335 6.55 21.09 -3.70
C LEU A 335 6.51 19.57 -3.48
N THR A 336 6.34 19.12 -2.24
CA THR A 336 6.24 17.68 -1.93
C THR A 336 4.81 17.17 -1.88
N ASN A 337 3.81 18.06 -1.90
CA ASN A 337 2.40 17.81 -1.54
C ASN A 337 2.19 17.12 -0.18
N ASP A 338 3.16 17.15 0.73
CA ASP A 338 3.01 16.65 2.09
C ASP A 338 2.82 17.81 3.07
N ARG A 339 1.78 17.74 3.89
CA ARG A 339 1.53 18.69 4.97
C ARG A 339 2.49 18.44 6.12
N VAL A 340 2.98 19.51 6.73
CA VAL A 340 3.92 19.44 7.86
C VAL A 340 3.61 20.45 8.94
N ASN A 341 3.97 20.12 10.17
CA ASN A 341 4.19 21.10 11.22
C ASN A 341 5.69 21.43 11.24
N LEU A 342 6.06 22.63 10.79
CA LEU A 342 7.45 23.08 10.74
C LEU A 342 7.88 23.63 12.11
N LEU A 343 9.00 23.13 12.62
CA LEU A 343 9.60 23.49 13.90
C LEU A 343 10.86 24.35 13.66
N SER A 344 11.57 24.71 14.74
CA SER A 344 12.83 25.45 14.66
C SER A 344 13.89 24.68 13.87
N ASP A 345 14.82 25.42 13.26
CA ASP A 345 15.98 24.87 12.52
C ASP A 345 15.63 23.93 11.36
N GLY A 346 14.42 24.05 10.82
CA GLY A 346 13.93 23.23 9.70
C GLY A 346 13.55 21.80 10.11
N LEU A 347 13.48 21.49 11.41
CA LEU A 347 12.87 20.25 11.88
C LEU A 347 11.37 20.25 11.56
N PHE A 348 10.76 19.09 11.35
CA PHE A 348 9.32 19.03 11.08
C PHE A 348 8.66 17.71 11.45
N GLU A 349 7.33 17.76 11.60
CA GLU A 349 6.46 16.59 11.74
C GLU A 349 5.59 16.44 10.49
N LEU A 350 5.44 15.21 9.97
CA LEU A 350 4.53 14.95 8.84
C LEU A 350 3.06 14.88 9.32
N LYS A 351 2.16 15.52 8.57
CA LYS A 351 0.70 15.53 8.82
C LYS A 351 -0.12 14.84 7.70
N GLY A 352 0.56 14.18 6.75
CA GLY A 352 -0.07 13.44 5.65
C GLY A 352 -0.02 14.17 4.30
N ARG A 353 -0.56 13.56 3.24
CA ARG A 353 -0.56 14.13 1.87
C ARG A 353 -1.74 15.06 1.64
N ALA A 354 -1.53 16.08 0.80
CA ALA A 354 -2.58 16.96 0.31
C ALA A 354 -3.29 16.42 -0.96
N ASP A 355 -2.70 15.46 -1.67
CA ASP A 355 -3.24 14.86 -2.90
C ASP A 355 -3.92 13.47 -2.67
N ARG A 356 -4.55 12.91 -3.71
CA ARG A 356 -5.21 11.58 -3.67
C ARG A 356 -4.24 10.40 -3.92
N VAL A 357 -2.98 10.55 -3.52
CA VAL A 357 -1.99 9.47 -3.57
C VAL A 357 -1.74 8.96 -2.16
N VAL A 358 -1.89 7.66 -1.98
CA VAL A 358 -1.69 6.99 -0.69
C VAL A 358 -0.52 6.01 -0.77
N LYS A 359 0.03 5.65 0.39
CA LYS A 359 1.06 4.61 0.51
C LYS A 359 0.44 3.39 1.17
N ILE A 360 0.33 2.29 0.43
CA ILE A 360 -0.16 1.01 0.93
C ILE A 360 1.04 0.05 0.93
N GLU A 361 1.62 -0.16 2.11
CA GLU A 361 2.82 -0.99 2.29
C GLU A 361 3.96 -0.57 1.36
N GLU A 362 4.32 0.71 1.50
CA GLU A 362 5.36 1.42 0.73
C GLU A 362 5.15 1.50 -0.78
N LYS A 363 4.10 0.87 -1.31
CA LYS A 363 3.67 1.09 -2.68
C LYS A 363 2.88 2.38 -2.70
N ARG A 364 3.43 3.36 -3.43
CA ARG A 364 2.70 4.54 -3.85
C ARG A 364 1.56 4.08 -4.76
N VAL A 365 0.36 4.54 -4.46
CA VAL A 365 -0.86 4.23 -5.21
C VAL A 365 -1.62 5.52 -5.42
N SER A 366 -1.83 5.83 -6.69
CA SER A 366 -2.78 6.86 -7.07
C SER A 366 -4.18 6.29 -7.02
N LEU A 367 -5.03 6.80 -6.13
CA LEU A 367 -6.43 6.36 -6.08
C LEU A 367 -7.15 6.61 -7.42
N PRO A 368 -6.96 7.76 -8.10
CA PRO A 368 -7.46 7.95 -9.46
C PRO A 368 -6.99 6.92 -10.49
N GLU A 369 -5.74 6.43 -10.39
CA GLU A 369 -5.26 5.35 -11.27
C GLU A 369 -6.08 4.08 -11.09
N VAL A 370 -6.28 3.66 -9.84
CA VAL A 370 -7.08 2.46 -9.54
C VAL A 370 -8.52 2.65 -10.02
N GLU A 371 -9.09 3.84 -9.84
CA GLU A 371 -10.43 4.19 -10.32
C GLU A 371 -10.52 4.09 -11.84
N GLN A 372 -9.55 4.65 -12.58
CA GLN A 372 -9.50 4.60 -14.04
C GLN A 372 -9.42 3.16 -14.55
N ARG A 373 -8.51 2.34 -14.01
CA ARG A 373 -8.37 0.94 -14.42
C ARG A 373 -9.61 0.09 -14.11
N LEU A 374 -10.37 0.47 -13.07
CA LEU A 374 -11.66 -0.14 -12.80
C LEU A 374 -12.70 0.26 -13.85
N THR A 375 -12.77 1.55 -14.22
CA THR A 375 -13.71 2.05 -15.23
C THR A 375 -13.39 1.62 -16.66
N ASP A 376 -12.15 1.21 -16.94
CA ASP A 376 -11.79 0.60 -18.23
C ASP A 376 -12.44 -0.80 -18.43
N CYS A 377 -12.96 -1.40 -17.35
CA CYS A 377 -13.74 -2.64 -17.43
C CYS A 377 -15.17 -2.33 -17.89
N SER A 378 -15.64 -2.96 -18.97
CA SER A 378 -17.02 -2.77 -19.48
C SER A 378 -18.16 -3.06 -18.48
N THR A 379 -17.86 -3.74 -17.38
CA THR A 379 -18.80 -4.07 -16.29
C THR A 379 -18.89 -3.00 -15.20
N VAL A 380 -18.10 -1.93 -15.29
CA VAL A 380 -18.01 -0.85 -14.31
C VAL A 380 -18.32 0.47 -15.00
N MET A 381 -19.34 1.19 -14.52
CA MET A 381 -19.70 2.51 -15.03
C MET A 381 -18.92 3.62 -14.30
N ALA A 382 -18.77 3.50 -12.98
CA ALA A 382 -17.97 4.42 -12.18
C ALA A 382 -17.29 3.69 -11.01
N ALA A 383 -16.16 4.24 -10.56
CA ALA A 383 -15.44 3.73 -9.40
C ALA A 383 -14.91 4.85 -8.51
N ARG A 384 -14.90 4.61 -7.20
CA ARG A 384 -14.15 5.39 -6.21
C ARG A 384 -13.34 4.46 -5.31
N VAL A 385 -12.11 4.84 -5.03
CA VAL A 385 -11.19 4.07 -4.18
C VAL A 385 -10.72 4.94 -3.04
N ILE A 386 -10.72 4.38 -1.83
CA ILE A 386 -10.34 5.06 -0.59
C ILE A 386 -9.43 4.18 0.28
N PRO A 387 -8.52 4.78 1.06
CA PRO A 387 -7.82 4.07 2.11
C PRO A 387 -8.78 3.73 3.24
N LEU A 388 -8.65 2.53 3.80
CA LEU A 388 -9.41 2.04 4.94
C LEU A 388 -8.45 1.36 5.92
N THR A 389 -8.81 1.37 7.19
CA THR A 389 -8.16 0.52 8.18
C THR A 389 -8.67 -0.93 8.05
N GLY A 390 -7.73 -1.87 8.04
CA GLY A 390 -7.98 -3.30 8.02
C GLY A 390 -8.70 -3.77 9.29
N ASP A 391 -9.18 -5.01 9.27
CA ASP A 391 -9.92 -5.57 10.41
C ASP A 391 -9.02 -5.83 11.64
N ASP A 392 -7.69 -5.80 11.44
CA ASP A 392 -6.67 -5.86 12.49
C ASP A 392 -6.43 -4.50 13.19
N GLY A 393 -7.11 -3.43 12.76
CA GLY A 393 -7.01 -2.10 13.35
C GLY A 393 -5.73 -1.33 13.00
N GLU A 394 -4.77 -1.96 12.33
CA GLU A 394 -3.46 -1.34 12.09
C GLU A 394 -3.03 -1.30 10.62
N ARG A 395 -3.53 -2.22 9.78
CA ARG A 395 -3.10 -2.31 8.39
C ARG A 395 -3.91 -1.35 7.52
N GLN A 396 -3.23 -0.48 6.76
CA GLN A 396 -3.89 0.30 5.71
C GLN A 396 -4.19 -0.60 4.50
N ILE A 397 -5.43 -0.58 4.03
CA ILE A 397 -5.92 -1.33 2.86
C ILE A 397 -6.72 -0.40 1.94
N LEU A 398 -7.00 -0.80 0.71
CA LEU A 398 -7.92 -0.07 -0.16
C LEU A 398 -9.33 -0.66 -0.13
N GLY A 399 -10.33 0.21 -0.11
CA GLY A 399 -11.74 -0.07 -0.37
C GLY A 399 -12.17 0.49 -1.72
N ALA A 400 -12.87 -0.32 -2.52
CA ALA A 400 -13.44 0.11 -3.80
C ALA A 400 -14.96 0.17 -3.75
N VAL A 401 -15.52 1.32 -4.11
CA VAL A 401 -16.96 1.54 -4.34
C VAL A 401 -17.17 1.54 -5.84
N ILE A 402 -18.00 0.61 -6.30
CA ILE A 402 -18.25 0.33 -7.71
C ILE A 402 -19.70 0.64 -8.01
N GLU A 403 -19.91 1.41 -9.06
CA GLU A 403 -21.20 1.57 -9.75
C GLU A 403 -21.16 0.65 -10.98
N PRO A 404 -21.82 -0.52 -10.95
CA PRO A 404 -21.83 -1.44 -12.07
C PRO A 404 -22.54 -0.84 -13.29
N SER A 405 -22.06 -1.15 -14.50
CA SER A 405 -22.83 -0.94 -15.73
C SER A 405 -23.97 -1.95 -15.84
N GLU A 406 -24.81 -1.88 -16.88
CA GLU A 406 -25.84 -2.88 -17.16
C GLU A 406 -25.26 -4.31 -17.22
N ALA A 407 -24.17 -4.50 -17.98
CA ALA A 407 -23.45 -5.76 -18.03
C ALA A 407 -22.85 -6.18 -16.67
N GLY A 408 -22.50 -5.20 -15.82
CA GLY A 408 -22.07 -5.44 -14.45
C GLY A 408 -23.19 -5.95 -13.56
N TRP A 409 -24.39 -5.37 -13.67
CA TRP A 409 -25.59 -5.82 -12.97
C TRP A 409 -26.03 -7.21 -13.41
N ASP A 410 -26.03 -7.49 -14.71
CA ASP A 410 -26.29 -8.85 -15.23
C ASP A 410 -25.31 -9.88 -14.66
N MET A 411 -24.04 -9.51 -14.52
CA MET A 411 -23.04 -10.38 -13.90
C MET A 411 -23.30 -10.59 -12.41
N ILE A 412 -23.74 -9.57 -11.68
CA ILE A 412 -24.13 -9.70 -10.27
C ILE A 412 -25.34 -10.62 -10.15
N THR A 413 -26.34 -10.51 -11.03
CA THR A 413 -27.54 -11.36 -11.05
C THR A 413 -27.18 -12.82 -11.30
N ASN A 414 -26.31 -13.08 -12.29
CA ASN A 414 -25.98 -14.45 -12.72
C ASN A 414 -24.87 -15.11 -11.89
N ARG A 415 -23.91 -14.34 -11.36
CA ARG A 415 -22.68 -14.86 -10.71
C ARG A 415 -22.39 -14.25 -9.34
N GLY A 416 -23.31 -13.42 -8.82
CA GLY A 416 -23.17 -12.73 -7.55
C GLY A 416 -22.12 -11.61 -7.55
N LYS A 417 -22.12 -10.81 -6.48
CA LYS A 417 -21.11 -9.76 -6.22
C LYS A 417 -19.66 -10.30 -6.22
N ALA A 418 -19.48 -11.57 -5.84
CA ALA A 418 -18.19 -12.23 -5.86
C ALA A 418 -17.64 -12.41 -7.29
N GLY A 419 -18.52 -12.63 -8.28
CA GLY A 419 -18.16 -12.74 -9.69
C GLY A 419 -17.60 -11.42 -10.24
N LEU A 420 -18.35 -10.33 -10.10
CA LEU A 420 -17.89 -9.00 -10.54
C LEU A 420 -16.61 -8.56 -9.82
N ARG A 421 -16.51 -8.80 -8.51
CA ARG A 421 -15.29 -8.57 -7.73
C ARG A 421 -14.09 -9.33 -8.30
N LYS A 422 -14.28 -10.59 -8.72
CA LYS A 422 -13.20 -11.40 -9.29
C LYS A 422 -12.70 -10.81 -10.62
N VAL A 423 -13.61 -10.36 -11.49
CA VAL A 423 -13.28 -9.70 -12.75
C VAL A 423 -12.48 -8.42 -12.50
N CYS A 424 -13.00 -7.52 -11.67
CA CYS A 424 -12.33 -6.26 -11.33
C CYS A 424 -10.94 -6.48 -10.72
N ARG A 425 -10.80 -7.44 -9.79
CA ARG A 425 -9.50 -7.81 -9.20
C ARG A 425 -8.54 -8.37 -10.24
N SER A 426 -9.04 -9.14 -11.20
CA SER A 426 -8.20 -9.70 -12.26
C SER A 426 -7.65 -8.61 -13.17
N ALA A 427 -8.49 -7.65 -13.56
CA ALA A 427 -8.06 -6.49 -14.34
C ALA A 427 -7.00 -5.68 -13.60
N LEU A 428 -7.24 -5.33 -12.33
CA LEU A 428 -6.27 -4.56 -11.53
C LEU A 428 -4.93 -5.27 -11.33
N LYS A 429 -4.92 -6.60 -11.17
CA LYS A 429 -3.68 -7.38 -10.98
C LYS A 429 -2.73 -7.33 -12.18
N GLN A 430 -3.23 -6.99 -13.37
CA GLN A 430 -2.36 -6.84 -14.55
C GLN A 430 -1.46 -5.60 -14.46
N TYR A 431 -1.87 -4.59 -13.69
CA TYR A 431 -1.20 -3.30 -13.61
C TYR A 431 -0.60 -3.03 -12.22
N LEU A 432 -1.21 -3.63 -11.19
CA LEU A 432 -0.94 -3.28 -9.80
C LEU A 432 -0.49 -4.50 -8.98
N PRO A 433 0.51 -4.34 -8.09
CA PRO A 433 0.88 -5.37 -7.12
C PRO A 433 -0.31 -5.81 -6.25
N ALA A 434 -0.36 -7.09 -5.87
CA ALA A 434 -1.49 -7.64 -5.12
C ALA A 434 -1.81 -6.91 -3.79
N VAL A 435 -0.80 -6.30 -3.15
CA VAL A 435 -0.95 -5.56 -1.89
C VAL A 435 -1.79 -4.29 -2.03
N VAL A 436 -1.78 -3.67 -3.22
CA VAL A 436 -2.51 -2.43 -3.49
C VAL A 436 -3.86 -2.67 -4.19
N VAL A 437 -4.21 -3.91 -4.50
CA VAL A 437 -5.53 -4.24 -5.04
C VAL A 437 -6.58 -4.13 -3.92
N PRO A 438 -7.72 -3.44 -4.15
CA PRO A 438 -8.75 -3.27 -3.12
C PRO A 438 -9.17 -4.58 -2.46
N ARG A 439 -9.21 -4.56 -1.12
CA ARG A 439 -9.58 -5.71 -0.28
C ARG A 439 -11.04 -5.67 0.13
N LYS A 440 -11.59 -4.48 0.37
CA LYS A 440 -13.01 -4.27 0.65
C LYS A 440 -13.71 -3.74 -0.61
N TRP A 441 -14.92 -4.22 -0.86
CA TRP A 441 -15.70 -3.88 -2.06
C TRP A 441 -17.13 -3.52 -1.66
N ARG A 442 -17.67 -2.46 -2.27
CA ARG A 442 -19.08 -2.07 -2.20
C ARG A 442 -19.59 -1.85 -3.61
N PHE A 443 -20.78 -2.38 -3.88
CA PHE A 443 -21.47 -2.23 -5.15
C PHE A 443 -22.74 -1.43 -4.88
N VAL A 444 -22.87 -0.29 -5.53
CA VAL A 444 -23.94 0.68 -5.31
C VAL A 444 -24.66 0.96 -6.61
N ILE A 445 -25.94 1.34 -6.53
CA ILE A 445 -26.70 1.82 -7.69
C ILE A 445 -26.10 3.12 -8.20
N ARG A 446 -25.66 3.99 -7.27
CA ARG A 446 -24.97 5.25 -7.57
C ARG A 446 -23.96 5.58 -6.49
N ILE A 447 -22.80 6.12 -6.86
CA ILE A 447 -21.83 6.63 -5.89
C ILE A 447 -22.41 7.86 -5.18
N PRO A 448 -22.34 7.96 -3.84
CA PRO A 448 -22.86 9.12 -3.11
C PRO A 448 -22.20 10.44 -3.56
N GLU A 449 -23.03 11.45 -3.78
CA GLU A 449 -22.61 12.81 -4.12
C GLU A 449 -23.28 13.79 -3.16
N ASP A 450 -22.58 14.86 -2.81
CA ASP A 450 -23.14 15.99 -2.06
C ASP A 450 -24.05 16.86 -2.95
N HIS A 451 -24.65 17.89 -2.35
CA HIS A 451 -25.49 18.88 -3.04
C HIS A 451 -24.76 19.70 -4.12
N ARG A 452 -23.45 19.54 -4.27
CA ARG A 452 -22.60 20.15 -5.31
C ARG A 452 -22.09 19.12 -6.34
N GLY A 453 -22.59 17.88 -6.30
CA GLY A 453 -22.18 16.80 -7.20
C GLY A 453 -20.79 16.21 -6.86
N LYS A 454 -20.24 16.48 -5.68
CA LYS A 454 -18.93 15.95 -5.25
C LYS A 454 -19.10 14.80 -4.26
N THR A 455 -18.36 13.73 -4.46
CA THR A 455 -18.28 12.62 -3.51
C THR A 455 -17.32 12.96 -2.37
N SER A 456 -17.80 13.00 -1.12
CA SER A 456 -16.94 13.19 0.05
C SER A 456 -16.28 11.87 0.51
N ASN A 457 -15.08 11.95 1.08
CA ASN A 457 -14.38 10.78 1.62
C ASN A 457 -15.17 10.15 2.77
N GLU A 458 -15.80 10.97 3.61
CA GLU A 458 -16.67 10.54 4.71
C GLU A 458 -17.85 9.70 4.21
N ALA A 459 -18.54 10.14 3.15
CA ALA A 459 -19.64 9.40 2.56
C ALA A 459 -19.20 8.04 1.99
N LEU A 460 -17.98 7.95 1.45
CA LEU A 460 -17.40 6.71 0.97
C LEU A 460 -16.99 5.78 2.12
N VAL A 461 -16.35 6.30 3.16
CA VAL A 461 -15.94 5.53 4.35
C VAL A 461 -17.17 4.92 5.04
N ALA A 462 -18.26 5.69 5.16
CA ALA A 462 -19.52 5.24 5.76
C ALA A 462 -20.13 4.03 5.03
N LEU A 463 -19.81 3.80 3.75
CA LEU A 463 -20.25 2.59 3.04
C LEU A 463 -19.54 1.33 3.55
N PHE A 464 -18.33 1.45 4.10
CA PHE A 464 -17.49 0.32 4.54
C PHE A 464 -17.51 0.05 6.04
N GLU A 465 -17.87 1.06 6.83
CA GLU A 465 -18.16 0.86 8.25
C GLU A 465 -19.20 -0.26 8.39
N LYS A 466 -18.94 -1.22 9.30
CA LYS A 466 -20.01 -2.14 9.72
C LYS A 466 -21.14 -1.23 10.17
N GLN A 467 -22.28 -1.27 9.49
CA GLN A 467 -23.47 -0.54 9.94
C GLN A 467 -23.93 -1.14 11.28
N GLN A 468 -23.25 -0.76 12.37
CA GLN A 468 -23.68 -0.94 13.75
C GLN A 468 -24.59 0.23 14.18
N GLY A 469 -25.19 0.96 13.24
CA GLY A 469 -25.92 2.19 13.58
C GLY A 469 -26.80 2.80 12.49
N ARG A 470 -27.21 2.04 11.47
CA ARG A 470 -28.29 2.46 10.54
C ARG A 470 -29.39 1.42 10.44
N ARG A 471 -29.74 0.81 11.57
CA ARG A 471 -31.11 0.34 11.77
C ARG A 471 -31.89 1.60 12.16
N ILE A 472 -32.67 2.17 11.23
CA ILE A 472 -33.85 2.89 11.71
C ILE A 472 -34.67 1.81 12.43
N THR A 473 -34.80 1.94 13.74
CA THR A 473 -35.68 1.10 14.58
C THR A 473 -37.12 1.61 14.42
N PRO A 474 -38.15 0.84 14.79
CA PRO A 474 -39.48 1.43 14.85
C PRO A 474 -39.46 2.55 15.90
N ILE A 475 -40.22 3.62 15.65
CA ILE A 475 -40.32 4.70 16.62
C ILE A 475 -41.28 4.23 17.71
N VAL A 476 -40.81 4.15 18.95
CA VAL A 476 -41.66 3.85 20.10
C VAL A 476 -42.43 5.12 20.46
N GLU A 477 -43.74 5.13 20.26
CA GLU A 477 -44.62 6.27 20.54
C GLU A 477 -45.16 6.25 21.98
N GLY A 478 -45.18 5.08 22.61
CA GLY A 478 -45.63 4.93 23.98
C GLY A 478 -45.56 3.49 24.45
N ARG A 479 -45.66 3.29 25.77
CA ARG A 479 -45.72 1.96 26.38
C ARG A 479 -46.75 1.95 27.50
N GLN A 480 -47.33 0.78 27.74
CA GLN A 480 -48.24 0.53 28.84
C GLN A 480 -47.89 -0.81 29.49
N GLU A 481 -47.57 -0.80 30.77
CA GLU A 481 -47.38 -2.01 31.58
C GLU A 481 -48.75 -2.63 31.91
N ARG A 482 -48.80 -3.96 31.93
CA ARG A 482 -49.97 -4.78 32.28
C ARG A 482 -49.56 -5.77 33.36
N GLU A 483 -50.53 -6.30 34.09
CA GLU A 483 -50.28 -7.30 35.14
C GLU A 483 -49.52 -8.54 34.63
N ASP A 484 -49.63 -8.86 33.34
CA ASP A 484 -49.06 -10.03 32.70
C ASP A 484 -48.07 -9.70 31.56
N GLY A 485 -47.66 -8.44 31.38
CA GLY A 485 -46.77 -8.08 30.28
C GLY A 485 -46.64 -6.58 29.97
N VAL A 486 -46.19 -6.27 28.76
CA VAL A 486 -46.06 -4.89 28.26
C VAL A 486 -46.67 -4.75 26.86
N THR A 487 -47.35 -3.63 26.63
CA THR A 487 -47.80 -3.19 25.31
C THR A 487 -46.94 -2.01 24.85
N ILE A 488 -46.38 -2.10 23.65
CA ILE A 488 -45.51 -1.09 23.05
C ILE A 488 -46.19 -0.55 21.79
N HIS A 489 -46.40 0.76 21.71
CA HIS A 489 -46.93 1.42 20.53
C HIS A 489 -45.76 1.83 19.63
N LEU A 490 -45.76 1.30 18.41
CA LEU A 490 -44.71 1.52 17.42
C LEU A 490 -45.26 2.33 16.25
N ARG A 491 -44.40 3.13 15.61
CA ARG A 491 -44.60 3.68 14.28
C ARG A 491 -43.50 3.20 13.36
N LEU A 492 -43.86 2.75 12.16
CA LEU A 492 -42.95 2.28 11.13
C LEU A 492 -42.67 3.44 10.14
N PRO A 493 -41.51 4.12 10.22
CA PRO A 493 -41.19 5.19 9.29
C PRO A 493 -41.17 4.70 7.84
N LYS A 494 -41.55 5.55 6.89
CA LYS A 494 -41.59 5.15 5.46
C LYS A 494 -40.19 4.86 4.89
N ASP A 495 -39.18 5.45 5.48
CA ASP A 495 -37.76 5.29 5.19
C ASP A 495 -37.08 4.19 6.04
N LEU A 496 -37.85 3.40 6.79
CA LEU A 496 -37.32 2.30 7.58
C LEU A 496 -36.53 1.34 6.69
N PHE A 497 -35.26 1.12 7.05
CA PHE A 497 -34.30 0.29 6.33
C PHE A 497 -34.85 -1.08 5.86
N TYR A 498 -35.72 -1.69 6.65
CA TYR A 498 -36.29 -3.00 6.37
C TYR A 498 -37.32 -3.03 5.24
N PHE A 499 -37.69 -1.88 4.68
CA PHE A 499 -38.55 -1.79 3.49
C PHE A 499 -37.78 -1.77 2.17
N ASP A 500 -36.45 -1.61 2.20
CA ASP A 500 -35.63 -1.56 0.99
C ASP A 500 -35.36 -2.98 0.46
N GLY A 501 -35.87 -3.27 -0.75
CA GLY A 501 -35.44 -4.40 -1.58
C GLY A 501 -35.86 -5.80 -1.13
N HIS A 502 -36.65 -5.94 -0.06
CA HIS A 502 -37.12 -7.26 0.40
C HIS A 502 -38.32 -7.78 -0.40
N PHE A 503 -39.20 -6.90 -0.89
CA PHE A 503 -40.33 -7.25 -1.76
C PHE A 503 -40.51 -6.13 -2.79
N GLU A 504 -40.29 -6.45 -4.06
CA GLU A 504 -40.32 -5.47 -5.15
C GLU A 504 -41.72 -4.83 -5.28
N GLY A 505 -41.79 -3.50 -5.15
CA GLY A 505 -43.04 -2.73 -5.22
C GLY A 505 -43.93 -2.77 -3.95
N PHE A 506 -43.59 -3.57 -2.93
CA PHE A 506 -44.39 -3.70 -1.70
C PHE A 506 -43.51 -3.56 -0.44
N PRO A 507 -43.43 -2.37 0.19
CA PRO A 507 -42.61 -2.17 1.39
C PRO A 507 -43.24 -2.88 2.61
N ILE A 508 -42.94 -4.17 2.77
CA ILE A 508 -43.45 -5.06 3.81
C ILE A 508 -42.37 -5.32 4.87
N LEU A 509 -42.75 -5.22 6.14
CA LEU A 509 -41.88 -5.56 7.26
C LEU A 509 -41.76 -7.08 7.39
N ALA A 510 -40.62 -7.63 7.00
CA ALA A 510 -40.38 -9.07 7.00
C ALA A 510 -40.58 -9.71 8.39
N GLY A 511 -41.15 -10.92 8.42
CA GLY A 511 -41.49 -11.62 9.67
C GLY A 511 -40.30 -11.86 10.59
N VAL A 512 -39.09 -12.06 10.04
CA VAL A 512 -37.85 -12.18 10.83
C VAL A 512 -37.51 -10.91 11.61
N VAL A 513 -37.85 -9.73 11.05
CA VAL A 513 -37.64 -8.44 11.72
C VAL A 513 -38.62 -8.28 12.87
N GLN A 514 -39.89 -8.65 12.67
CA GLN A 514 -40.91 -8.66 13.72
C GLN A 514 -40.52 -9.54 14.91
N ILE A 515 -39.96 -10.73 14.64
CA ILE A 515 -39.45 -11.63 15.68
C ILE A 515 -38.24 -11.01 16.40
N ASN A 516 -37.29 -10.46 15.65
CA ASN A 516 -36.09 -9.84 16.21
C ASN A 516 -36.45 -8.69 17.17
N TRP A 517 -37.38 -7.81 16.80
CA TRP A 517 -37.83 -6.72 17.68
C TRP A 517 -38.59 -7.23 18.90
N ALA A 518 -39.41 -8.27 18.76
CA ALA A 518 -40.08 -8.89 19.91
C ALA A 518 -39.07 -9.43 20.93
N ILE A 519 -37.96 -10.01 20.46
CA ILE A 519 -36.86 -10.47 21.33
C ILE A 519 -36.12 -9.28 21.96
N GLU A 520 -35.73 -8.28 21.17
CA GLU A 520 -34.98 -7.12 21.65
C GLU A 520 -35.75 -6.38 22.75
N PHE A 521 -37.03 -6.08 22.52
CA PHE A 521 -37.87 -5.44 23.52
C PHE A 521 -38.14 -6.34 24.73
N ALA A 522 -38.31 -7.65 24.55
CA ALA A 522 -38.52 -8.53 25.68
C ALA A 522 -37.27 -8.66 26.58
N ILE A 523 -36.07 -8.68 25.99
CA ILE A 523 -34.81 -8.64 26.75
C ILE A 523 -34.73 -7.33 27.53
N GLU A 524 -35.03 -6.20 26.87
CA GLU A 524 -35.01 -4.88 27.49
C GLU A 524 -35.99 -4.77 28.68
N TYR A 525 -37.23 -5.25 28.53
CA TYR A 525 -38.28 -5.02 29.52
C TYR A 525 -38.40 -6.10 30.59
N PHE A 526 -38.04 -7.35 30.30
CA PHE A 526 -38.17 -8.47 31.25
C PHE A 526 -36.82 -8.99 31.78
N SER A 527 -35.70 -8.36 31.40
CA SER A 527 -34.35 -8.79 31.79
C SER A 527 -34.10 -10.28 31.53
N ILE A 528 -34.56 -10.77 30.37
CA ILE A 528 -34.50 -12.20 30.02
C ILE A 528 -33.04 -12.64 29.86
N PRO A 529 -32.60 -13.77 30.47
CA PRO A 529 -31.28 -14.32 30.25
C PRO A 529 -31.07 -14.66 28.77
N SER A 530 -29.87 -14.38 28.23
CA SER A 530 -29.52 -14.72 26.85
C SER A 530 -29.64 -16.23 26.61
N GLY A 531 -30.43 -16.65 25.62
CA GLY A 531 -30.59 -18.08 25.30
C GLY A 531 -31.86 -18.40 24.52
N PHE A 532 -31.93 -18.07 23.23
CA PHE A 532 -33.04 -18.50 22.36
C PHE A 532 -32.95 -20.02 22.14
N ARG A 533 -34.01 -20.78 22.47
CA ARG A 533 -34.08 -22.21 22.15
C ARG A 533 -34.84 -22.49 20.87
N ARG A 534 -36.08 -22.02 20.79
CA ARG A 534 -36.98 -22.31 19.68
C ARG A 534 -38.14 -21.34 19.61
N LEU A 535 -38.79 -21.34 18.46
CA LEU A 535 -39.99 -20.59 18.16
C LEU A 535 -41.16 -21.56 17.96
N GLU A 536 -42.31 -21.28 18.55
CA GLU A 536 -43.51 -22.12 18.49
C GLU A 536 -44.74 -21.31 18.03
N ALA A 537 -45.62 -21.97 17.28
CA ALA A 537 -46.91 -21.44 16.82
C ALA A 537 -46.87 -20.05 16.17
N LEU A 538 -45.83 -19.76 15.39
CA LEU A 538 -45.69 -18.53 14.62
C LEU A 538 -46.78 -18.45 13.52
N LYS A 539 -47.54 -17.36 13.51
CA LYS A 539 -48.58 -17.10 12.51
C LYS A 539 -48.48 -15.66 12.00
N PHE A 540 -48.57 -15.49 10.68
CA PHE A 540 -48.70 -14.20 10.02
C PHE A 540 -50.09 -14.14 9.36
N TYR A 541 -50.91 -13.20 9.82
CA TYR A 541 -52.28 -13.02 9.35
C TYR A 541 -52.38 -11.90 8.32
N LYS A 542 -51.63 -10.80 8.52
CA LYS A 542 -51.57 -9.65 7.65
C LYS A 542 -50.16 -9.05 7.62
N VAL A 543 -49.82 -8.40 6.53
CA VAL A 543 -48.55 -7.70 6.35
C VAL A 543 -48.56 -6.35 7.06
N LEU A 544 -47.40 -5.94 7.59
CA LEU A 544 -47.17 -4.59 8.11
C LEU A 544 -46.43 -3.79 7.05
N LEU A 545 -46.92 -2.58 6.75
CA LEU A 545 -46.46 -1.72 5.66
C LEU A 545 -45.76 -0.46 6.18
N ALA A 546 -45.05 0.21 5.27
CA ALA A 546 -44.47 1.53 5.51
C ALA A 546 -45.51 2.56 5.96
N GLY A 547 -45.29 3.17 7.13
CA GLY A 547 -46.19 4.16 7.73
C GLY A 547 -47.18 3.58 8.74
N ASP A 548 -47.27 2.26 8.90
CA ASP A 548 -48.17 1.64 9.88
C ASP A 548 -47.76 1.97 11.32
N ALA A 549 -48.75 1.94 12.21
CA ALA A 549 -48.56 2.15 13.65
C ALA A 549 -49.04 0.93 14.48
N PRO A 550 -48.28 -0.18 14.50
CA PRO A 550 -48.68 -1.37 15.23
C PRO A 550 -48.45 -1.24 16.74
N ARG A 551 -49.30 -1.91 17.52
CA ARG A 551 -48.96 -2.29 18.89
C ARG A 551 -48.25 -3.64 18.87
N LEU A 552 -47.23 -3.76 19.72
CA LEU A 552 -46.56 -5.01 20.06
C LEU A 552 -46.92 -5.36 21.51
N GLU A 553 -47.58 -6.49 21.69
CA GLU A 553 -47.91 -7.04 23.00
C GLU A 553 -46.92 -8.15 23.34
N LEU A 554 -46.31 -8.06 24.52
CA LEU A 554 -45.35 -9.04 25.04
C LEU A 554 -45.81 -9.54 26.41
N ASN A 555 -45.87 -10.85 26.60
CA ASN A 555 -46.16 -11.50 27.88
C ASN A 555 -45.08 -12.56 28.14
N TYR A 556 -44.29 -12.38 29.20
CA TYR A 556 -43.20 -13.28 29.56
C TYR A 556 -43.49 -14.07 30.83
N GLN A 557 -43.46 -15.39 30.71
CA GLN A 557 -43.68 -16.33 31.81
C GLN A 557 -42.33 -16.82 32.34
N GLN A 558 -41.85 -16.22 33.43
CA GLN A 558 -40.55 -16.56 34.03
C GLN A 558 -40.39 -18.05 34.34
N ASN A 559 -41.44 -18.71 34.86
CA ASN A 559 -41.39 -20.13 35.25
C ASN A 559 -41.15 -21.09 34.06
N THR A 560 -41.58 -20.70 32.85
CA THR A 560 -41.49 -21.55 31.65
C THR A 560 -40.46 -21.05 30.64
N GLY A 561 -39.91 -19.84 30.84
CA GLY A 561 -39.06 -19.16 29.86
C GLY A 561 -39.80 -18.78 28.58
N ARG A 562 -41.14 -18.76 28.59
CA ARG A 562 -41.96 -18.54 27.41
C ARG A 562 -42.34 -17.07 27.27
N LEU A 563 -41.99 -16.48 26.13
CA LEU A 563 -42.45 -15.17 25.69
C LEU A 563 -43.54 -15.34 24.62
N ASN A 564 -44.73 -14.82 24.87
CA ASN A 564 -45.77 -14.69 23.86
C ASN A 564 -45.69 -13.28 23.28
N PHE A 565 -45.67 -13.16 21.95
CA PHE A 565 -45.73 -11.86 21.28
C PHE A 565 -46.89 -11.79 20.29
N GLU A 566 -47.46 -10.60 20.14
CA GLU A 566 -48.49 -10.29 19.15
C GLU A 566 -48.32 -8.87 18.59
N TYR A 567 -48.35 -8.75 17.26
CA TYR A 567 -48.47 -7.47 16.57
C TYR A 567 -49.91 -7.26 16.10
N GLY A 568 -50.45 -6.07 16.33
CA GLY A 568 -51.79 -5.69 15.87
C GLY A 568 -51.93 -4.20 15.56
N ILE A 569 -52.86 -3.86 14.67
CA ILE A 569 -53.27 -2.48 14.39
C ILE A 569 -54.77 -2.42 14.68
N ARG A 570 -55.20 -1.60 15.64
CA ARG A 570 -56.60 -1.56 16.13
C ARG A 570 -57.09 -2.98 16.48
N ASP A 571 -58.29 -3.40 16.10
CA ASP A 571 -58.79 -4.74 16.44
C ASP A 571 -58.26 -5.87 15.53
N THR A 572 -57.29 -5.56 14.65
CA THR A 572 -56.76 -6.52 13.67
C THR A 572 -55.39 -7.05 14.07
N LYS A 573 -55.32 -8.37 14.26
CA LYS A 573 -54.07 -9.12 14.46
C LYS A 573 -53.28 -9.26 13.17
N HIS A 574 -51.97 -8.98 13.22
CA HIS A 574 -51.06 -9.03 12.08
C HIS A 574 -50.11 -10.22 12.17
N SER A 575 -49.50 -10.43 13.34
CA SER A 575 -48.67 -11.61 13.57
C SER A 575 -48.65 -11.99 15.05
N SER A 576 -48.33 -13.24 15.34
CA SER A 576 -48.06 -13.69 16.72
C SER A 576 -47.20 -14.94 16.75
N GLY A 577 -46.56 -15.18 17.88
CA GLY A 577 -45.86 -16.43 18.13
C GLY A 577 -45.41 -16.56 19.58
N HIS A 578 -44.75 -17.67 19.87
CA HIS A 578 -44.15 -17.92 21.18
C HIS A 578 -42.67 -18.20 21.02
N ILE A 579 -41.84 -17.54 21.82
CA ILE A 579 -40.40 -17.72 21.86
C ILE A 579 -40.04 -18.39 23.18
N ILE A 580 -39.29 -19.49 23.12
CA ILE A 580 -38.83 -20.21 24.30
C ILE A 580 -37.37 -19.84 24.53
N PHE A 581 -37.11 -19.23 25.69
CA PHE A 581 -35.78 -18.93 26.18
C PHE A 581 -35.25 -20.01 27.13
N ASP A 582 -33.96 -19.99 27.40
CA ASP A 582 -33.35 -20.76 28.47
C ASP A 582 -33.99 -20.41 29.82
N LYS A 583 -34.15 -21.41 30.70
CA LYS A 583 -34.68 -21.19 32.04
C LYS A 583 -33.70 -20.33 32.84
N PRO A 584 -34.17 -19.37 33.65
CA PRO A 584 -33.34 -18.79 34.70
C PRO A 584 -32.85 -19.94 35.61
N GLN A 585 -31.55 -19.98 35.91
CA GLN A 585 -31.01 -20.92 36.89
C GLN A 585 -31.43 -20.53 38.31
#